data_AF-A0A4S4BIG7-F1
#
_entry.id   AF-A0A4S4BIG7-F1
#
_cell.length_a   1.000
_cell.length_b   1.000
_cell.length_c   1.000
_cell.angle_alpha   90.00
_cell.angle_beta   90.00
_cell.angle_gamma   90.00
#
_symmetry.space_group_name_H-M   'P 1'
#
loop_
_entity.id
_entity.type
_entity.pdbx_description
1 polymer ?
#
loop_
_entity_poly.entity_id
_entity_poly.type
_entity_poly.pdbx_seq_one_letter_code
_entity_poly.pdbx_strand_id
1 'polypeptide(L)'
;MHGMGKVRRGGVVASTMVLLLLAASNWPAGGFAEVRADGSAAATTADSDYGKDRVQDLQPLIDRTPSGGTLTLERGRVYAGPATIDKPITLASAGQSTLTNPGDEPALVLKADGIVIRDLIIRDSGTDPKKPSVLVQSDRNRIEGIDLVTQGGGIYLREANDNELRNNRIQGAGAGKRSEAFSKRGNGIDLFGSSRNVIEGNTIIHVHDGIYVESSNETRVSGNTAIDSRYGFHFMFSGKPELVDNVGEGNVTGGMVMGVEGAVVEGNRFDKQTENVNSQGILLYDVHNSRIDRNRVEGNRVGVYIENSTGNSLADNEVSRNFIGMQMIGASGNAFKDSVFAANVIQAQATESDDNTLSGNYWDDFGGLDENGDGFSELRYEIDPFFLQATEDIDAFQIFFQSPGLPFLAEVFRTDTSKWLKDLKPRIEPPSWYEEPGGSEGRGTTLRLGLALLAASAMTIYRWGYRKS
;
A
#
# COMPACT_ATOMS: atom_id res chain seq x y z
N MET A 1 14.18 58.43 -34.76
CA MET A 1 14.47 56.98 -34.87
C MET A 1 13.88 56.28 -33.66
N HIS A 2 13.18 55.16 -33.90
CA HIS A 2 12.56 54.26 -32.93
C HIS A 2 13.52 53.89 -31.78
N GLY A 3 13.10 53.53 -30.56
CA GLY A 3 11.79 53.30 -29.97
C GLY A 3 11.95 53.06 -28.46
N MET A 4 10.90 53.36 -27.70
CA MET A 4 10.77 53.13 -26.25
C MET A 4 10.66 51.64 -25.93
N GLY A 5 11.37 51.17 -24.90
CA GLY A 5 11.19 49.86 -24.27
C GLY A 5 10.84 50.02 -22.79
N LYS A 6 9.60 49.66 -22.43
CA LYS A 6 8.99 49.83 -21.11
C LYS A 6 9.42 48.75 -20.10
N VAL A 7 9.45 49.15 -18.84
CA VAL A 7 9.33 48.31 -17.64
C VAL A 7 7.88 47.81 -17.46
N ARG A 8 7.69 46.51 -17.19
CA ARG A 8 6.53 45.89 -16.48
C ARG A 8 7.04 44.58 -15.85
N ARG A 9 7.24 44.48 -14.52
CA ARG A 9 6.30 44.07 -13.44
C ARG A 9 5.44 42.84 -13.76
N GLY A 10 5.84 41.72 -13.11
CA GLY A 10 5.01 40.85 -12.28
C GLY A 10 3.83 40.15 -12.94
N GLY A 11 4.04 38.89 -13.34
CA GLY A 11 2.99 37.92 -13.63
C GLY A 11 3.21 36.69 -12.74
N VAL A 12 2.18 36.33 -11.98
CA VAL A 12 2.06 35.17 -11.10
C VAL A 12 2.30 33.89 -11.91
N VAL A 13 3.17 33.01 -11.41
CA VAL A 13 3.41 31.67 -11.98
C VAL A 13 2.19 30.81 -11.66
N ALA A 14 1.43 30.45 -12.69
CA ALA A 14 0.42 29.41 -12.61
C ALA A 14 1.14 28.06 -12.73
N SER A 15 1.15 27.27 -11.66
CA SER A 15 1.64 25.89 -11.69
C SER A 15 0.74 25.05 -12.61
N THR A 16 1.31 24.58 -13.71
CA THR A 16 0.67 23.63 -14.63
C THR A 16 0.75 22.23 -14.01
N MET A 17 -0.36 21.79 -13.45
CA MET A 17 -0.61 20.41 -13.01
C MET A 17 -0.67 19.49 -14.24
N VAL A 18 0.23 18.51 -14.33
CA VAL A 18 0.12 17.40 -15.30
C VAL A 18 -0.50 16.22 -14.56
N LEU A 19 -1.77 15.93 -14.85
CA LEU A 19 -2.40 14.66 -14.49
C LEU A 19 -1.85 13.57 -15.41
N LEU A 20 -1.17 12.56 -14.85
CA LEU A 20 -0.81 11.35 -15.58
C LEU A 20 -1.99 10.36 -15.55
N LEU A 21 -2.64 10.20 -16.71
CA LEU A 21 -3.56 9.11 -17.03
C LEU A 21 -2.75 8.01 -17.73
N LEU A 22 -2.49 6.89 -17.05
CA LEU A 22 -1.94 5.70 -17.69
C LEU A 22 -3.08 4.83 -18.23
N ALA A 23 -3.10 4.69 -19.55
CA ALA A 23 -4.10 3.95 -20.31
C ALA A 23 -3.90 2.44 -20.19
N ALA A 24 -4.98 1.72 -19.85
CA ALA A 24 -5.03 0.26 -19.87
C ALA A 24 -5.27 -0.25 -21.31
N SER A 25 -4.35 -1.05 -21.84
CA SER A 25 -4.58 -1.86 -23.04
C SER A 25 -4.98 -3.29 -22.63
N ASN A 26 -6.16 -3.71 -23.08
CA ASN A 26 -6.73 -5.04 -22.86
C ASN A 26 -6.16 -6.07 -23.85
N TRP A 27 -5.68 -7.22 -23.36
CA TRP A 27 -5.63 -8.48 -24.15
C TRP A 27 -5.70 -9.72 -23.23
N PRO A 28 -6.01 -10.94 -23.74
CA PRO A 28 -6.90 -11.88 -23.06
C PRO A 28 -6.12 -12.88 -22.20
N ALA A 29 -6.68 -13.20 -21.04
CA ALA A 29 -6.16 -14.24 -20.15
C ALA A 29 -6.24 -15.63 -20.82
N GLY A 30 -5.07 -16.24 -21.04
CA GLY A 30 -4.94 -17.66 -21.36
C GLY A 30 -5.09 -18.50 -20.08
N GLY A 31 -5.98 -19.50 -20.13
CA GLY A 31 -6.41 -20.28 -18.98
C GLY A 31 -5.36 -21.24 -18.42
N PHE A 32 -5.41 -21.43 -17.11
CA PHE A 32 -4.85 -22.57 -16.40
C PHE A 32 -5.86 -23.11 -15.37
N ALA A 33 -5.79 -24.42 -15.16
CA ALA A 33 -6.85 -25.28 -14.66
C ALA A 33 -7.22 -25.08 -13.18
N GLU A 34 -8.53 -25.20 -12.91
CA GLU A 34 -9.14 -25.27 -11.59
C GLU A 34 -8.62 -26.45 -10.76
N VAL A 35 -8.18 -26.16 -9.54
CA VAL A 35 -8.10 -27.15 -8.46
C VAL A 35 -9.37 -27.02 -7.65
N ARG A 36 -10.24 -28.03 -7.73
CA ARG A 36 -11.42 -28.19 -6.88
C ARG A 36 -10.99 -28.41 -5.43
N ALA A 37 -11.43 -27.53 -4.54
CA ALA A 37 -11.51 -27.81 -3.11
C ALA A 37 -12.99 -28.07 -2.76
N ASP A 38 -13.32 -29.33 -2.52
CA ASP A 38 -14.55 -29.72 -1.84
C ASP A 38 -14.48 -29.25 -0.39
N GLY A 39 -15.48 -28.49 0.03
CA GLY A 39 -15.62 -28.00 1.40
C GLY A 39 -16.97 -27.33 1.59
N SER A 40 -17.99 -28.13 1.89
CA SER A 40 -19.34 -27.65 2.14
C SER A 40 -19.39 -26.74 3.38
N ALA A 41 -19.71 -25.48 3.19
CA ALA A 41 -20.29 -24.63 4.22
C ALA A 41 -21.59 -24.07 3.66
N ALA A 42 -22.71 -24.54 4.20
CA ALA A 42 -24.04 -24.10 3.83
C ALA A 42 -24.16 -22.59 4.08
N ALA A 43 -24.27 -21.82 2.99
CA ALA A 43 -24.68 -20.43 3.04
C ALA A 43 -26.13 -20.38 3.51
N THR A 44 -26.34 -20.09 4.80
CA THR A 44 -27.65 -19.70 5.31
C THR A 44 -27.96 -18.30 4.80
N THR A 45 -28.74 -18.22 3.74
CA THR A 45 -29.47 -17.01 3.34
C THR A 45 -30.52 -16.71 4.42
N ALA A 46 -30.10 -16.01 5.47
CA ALA A 46 -31.02 -15.37 6.40
C ALA A 46 -31.40 -14.01 5.80
N ASP A 47 -32.33 -14.04 4.85
CA ASP A 47 -33.16 -12.88 4.52
C ASP A 47 -34.08 -12.66 5.72
N SER A 48 -33.60 -11.93 6.73
CA SER A 48 -34.40 -11.60 7.90
C SER A 48 -35.18 -10.32 7.61
N ASP A 49 -36.45 -10.53 7.26
CA ASP A 49 -37.57 -9.62 7.42
C ASP A 49 -37.54 -8.97 8.82
N TYR A 50 -36.78 -7.89 8.97
CA TYR A 50 -36.87 -7.01 10.13
C TYR A 50 -38.20 -6.26 9.98
N GLY A 51 -39.22 -6.75 10.66
CA GLY A 51 -40.55 -6.15 10.67
C GLY A 51 -40.47 -4.62 10.81
N LYS A 52 -41.17 -3.92 9.92
CA LYS A 52 -41.19 -2.45 9.76
C LYS A 52 -41.54 -1.66 11.04
N ASP A 53 -41.93 -2.32 12.13
CA ASP A 53 -42.28 -1.73 13.42
C ASP A 53 -41.09 -1.57 14.41
N ARG A 54 -39.84 -1.82 13.99
CA ARG A 54 -38.67 -1.82 14.90
C ARG A 54 -37.53 -0.86 14.56
N VAL A 55 -37.67 -0.03 13.53
CA VAL A 55 -36.67 0.98 13.16
C VAL A 55 -37.05 2.33 13.79
N GLN A 56 -36.12 2.98 14.48
CA GLN A 56 -36.34 4.29 15.10
C GLN A 56 -35.42 5.35 14.49
N ASP A 57 -35.95 6.52 14.16
CA ASP A 57 -35.11 7.63 13.69
C ASP A 57 -34.08 8.05 14.73
N LEU A 58 -32.81 8.17 14.33
CA LEU A 58 -31.72 8.55 15.23
C LEU A 58 -31.77 10.05 15.60
N GLN A 59 -32.16 10.91 14.65
CA GLN A 59 -32.10 12.37 14.82
C GLN A 59 -32.86 12.87 16.07
N PRO A 60 -34.13 12.47 16.35
CA PRO A 60 -34.83 12.96 17.53
C PRO A 60 -34.19 12.55 18.87
N LEU A 61 -33.33 11.53 18.89
CA LEU A 61 -32.56 11.15 20.08
C LEU A 61 -31.34 12.07 20.26
N ILE A 62 -30.65 12.39 19.15
CA ILE A 62 -29.57 13.38 19.14
C ILE A 62 -30.10 14.74 19.59
N ASP A 63 -31.23 15.19 19.05
CA ASP A 63 -31.82 16.50 19.35
C ASP A 63 -32.14 16.66 20.84
N ARG A 64 -32.63 15.60 21.49
CA ARG A 64 -32.94 15.58 22.92
C ARG A 64 -31.72 15.44 23.83
N THR A 65 -30.60 14.98 23.31
CA THR A 65 -29.38 14.81 24.11
C THR A 65 -28.77 16.19 24.40
N PRO A 66 -28.57 16.59 25.67
CA PRO A 66 -27.93 17.86 25.98
C PRO A 66 -26.51 17.94 25.43
N SER A 67 -26.03 19.15 25.13
CA SER A 67 -24.61 19.38 24.80
C SER A 67 -23.71 18.87 25.94
N GLY A 68 -22.62 18.18 25.59
CA GLY A 68 -21.76 17.42 26.50
C GLY A 68 -22.37 16.09 27.00
N GLY A 69 -23.61 15.79 26.62
CA GLY A 69 -24.35 14.61 27.04
C GLY A 69 -23.91 13.32 26.33
N THR A 70 -24.36 12.19 26.88
CA THR A 70 -24.16 10.86 26.28
C THR A 70 -25.50 10.29 25.83
N LEU A 71 -25.60 9.96 24.54
CA LEU A 71 -26.68 9.16 23.96
C LEU A 71 -26.21 7.70 23.90
N THR A 72 -26.75 6.87 24.80
CA THR A 72 -26.56 5.41 24.74
C THR A 72 -27.70 4.78 23.95
N LEU A 73 -27.37 4.14 22.84
CA LEU A 73 -28.32 3.42 22.01
C LEU A 73 -28.73 2.09 22.65
N GLU A 74 -29.98 1.69 22.45
CA GLU A 74 -30.51 0.44 22.97
C GLU A 74 -29.88 -0.75 22.24
N ARG A 75 -29.45 -1.74 23.01
CA ARG A 75 -28.85 -2.98 22.49
C ARG A 75 -29.82 -3.72 21.56
N GLY A 76 -29.33 -4.16 20.41
CA GLY A 76 -30.09 -4.90 19.39
C GLY A 76 -31.11 -4.05 18.62
N ARG A 77 -31.18 -2.74 18.85
CA ARG A 77 -32.11 -1.85 18.15
C ARG A 77 -31.49 -1.36 16.83
N VAL A 78 -32.36 -1.19 15.84
CA VAL A 78 -32.02 -0.59 14.54
C VAL A 78 -32.50 0.86 14.52
N TYR A 79 -31.60 1.75 14.13
CA TYR A 79 -31.85 3.17 13.98
C TYR A 79 -31.75 3.59 12.52
N ALA A 80 -32.64 4.48 12.08
CA ALA A 80 -32.57 5.04 10.74
C ALA A 80 -31.72 6.32 10.73
N GLY A 81 -30.80 6.38 9.75
CA GLY A 81 -30.20 7.61 9.27
C GLY A 81 -30.97 8.19 8.07
N PRO A 82 -30.51 9.31 7.50
CA PRO A 82 -29.32 10.07 7.88
C PRO A 82 -29.52 10.84 9.19
N ALA A 83 -28.43 11.15 9.90
CA ALA A 83 -28.47 12.02 11.06
C ALA A 83 -27.29 13.00 11.11
N THR A 84 -27.55 14.21 11.59
CA THR A 84 -26.55 15.25 11.81
C THR A 84 -26.34 15.46 13.31
N ILE A 85 -25.07 15.49 13.73
CA ILE A 85 -24.66 15.84 15.08
C ILE A 85 -24.00 17.22 15.01
N ASP A 86 -24.68 18.22 15.55
CA ASP A 86 -24.31 19.65 15.50
C ASP A 86 -23.98 20.25 16.88
N LYS A 87 -23.76 19.37 17.86
CA LYS A 87 -23.36 19.70 19.24
C LYS A 87 -22.45 18.60 19.80
N PRO A 88 -21.51 18.92 20.71
CA PRO A 88 -20.61 17.93 21.27
C PRO A 88 -21.43 16.92 22.10
N ILE A 89 -21.48 15.67 21.67
CA ILE A 89 -22.11 14.58 22.43
C ILE A 89 -21.27 13.31 22.28
N THR A 90 -21.46 12.37 23.19
CA THR A 90 -21.02 10.98 23.00
C THR A 90 -22.20 10.14 22.49
N LEU A 91 -22.09 9.58 21.29
CA LEU A 91 -22.97 8.54 20.76
C LEU A 91 -22.33 7.16 21.00
N ALA A 92 -22.93 6.34 21.85
CA ALA A 92 -22.39 5.03 22.20
C ALA A 92 -23.41 3.91 21.95
N SER A 93 -22.97 2.81 21.34
CA SER A 93 -23.82 1.64 21.04
C SER A 93 -23.39 0.36 21.78
N ALA A 94 -22.19 0.37 22.38
CA ALA A 94 -21.56 -0.82 22.99
C ALA A 94 -21.49 -2.03 22.04
N GLY A 95 -21.37 -1.79 20.73
CA GLY A 95 -21.21 -2.79 19.68
C GLY A 95 -22.47 -3.54 19.31
N GLN A 96 -23.65 -3.04 19.69
CA GLN A 96 -24.90 -3.81 19.65
C GLN A 96 -26.07 -3.11 18.98
N SER A 97 -25.93 -1.84 18.58
CA SER A 97 -26.98 -1.13 17.83
C SER A 97 -26.53 -0.87 16.40
N THR A 98 -27.48 -0.95 15.47
CA THR A 98 -27.23 -0.76 14.03
C THR A 98 -27.83 0.56 13.57
N LEU A 99 -27.04 1.40 12.92
CA LEU A 99 -27.50 2.50 12.09
C LEU A 99 -27.63 2.01 10.64
N THR A 100 -28.84 2.09 10.08
CA THR A 100 -29.10 1.77 8.67
C THR A 100 -29.33 3.04 7.87
N ASN A 101 -28.74 3.12 6.68
CA ASN A 101 -28.91 4.25 5.76
C ASN A 101 -29.16 3.72 4.34
N PRO A 102 -30.40 3.81 3.82
CA PRO A 102 -30.73 3.30 2.48
C PRO A 102 -30.51 4.32 1.35
N GLY A 103 -30.29 5.60 1.68
CA GLY A 103 -30.10 6.67 0.70
C GLY A 103 -28.64 6.98 0.43
N ASP A 104 -28.38 7.84 -0.56
CA ASP A 104 -27.01 8.26 -0.89
C ASP A 104 -26.48 9.38 0.02
N GLU A 105 -27.30 9.99 0.87
CA GLU A 105 -26.82 10.97 1.86
C GLU A 105 -26.02 10.27 2.96
N PRO A 106 -24.99 10.90 3.56
CA PRO A 106 -24.22 10.27 4.62
C PRO A 106 -25.10 9.81 5.79
N ALA A 107 -24.87 8.59 6.26
CA ALA A 107 -25.55 8.04 7.43
C ALA A 107 -25.35 8.93 8.67
N LEU A 108 -24.15 9.50 8.83
CA LEU A 108 -23.82 10.48 9.86
C LEU A 108 -23.06 11.68 9.31
N VAL A 109 -23.42 12.88 9.76
CA VAL A 109 -22.69 14.12 9.51
C VAL A 109 -22.30 14.78 10.83
N LEU A 110 -21.01 15.01 11.05
CA LEU A 110 -20.46 15.60 12.28
C LEU A 110 -20.06 17.07 12.00
N LYS A 111 -20.81 18.00 12.60
CA LYS A 111 -20.67 19.45 12.36
C LYS A 111 -20.21 20.27 13.57
N ALA A 112 -20.03 19.63 14.72
CA ALA A 112 -19.55 20.29 15.93
C ALA A 112 -18.31 19.61 16.46
N ASP A 113 -17.43 20.38 17.07
CA ASP A 113 -16.20 19.85 17.63
C ASP A 113 -16.47 18.95 18.84
N GLY A 114 -15.57 17.99 19.09
CA GLY A 114 -15.63 17.18 20.31
C GLY A 114 -16.74 16.13 20.34
N ILE A 115 -17.27 15.74 19.17
CA ILE A 115 -18.20 14.61 19.06
C ILE A 115 -17.42 13.31 19.25
N VAL A 116 -18.00 12.38 20.00
CA VAL A 116 -17.45 11.04 20.18
C VAL A 116 -18.46 10.00 19.69
N ILE A 117 -18.06 9.14 18.76
CA ILE A 117 -18.84 7.99 18.29
C ILE A 117 -18.11 6.71 18.72
N ARG A 118 -18.80 5.81 19.43
CA ARG A 118 -18.21 4.57 19.95
C ARG A 118 -19.02 3.33 19.66
N ASP A 119 -18.32 2.30 19.20
CA ASP A 119 -18.82 0.94 19.10
C ASP A 119 -20.14 0.84 18.32
N LEU A 120 -20.27 1.58 17.22
CA LEU A 120 -21.50 1.64 16.42
C LEU A 120 -21.39 0.72 15.20
N ILE A 121 -22.45 -0.05 14.94
CA ILE A 121 -22.57 -0.80 13.70
C ILE A 121 -23.26 0.09 12.66
N ILE A 122 -22.64 0.31 11.50
CA ILE A 122 -23.23 1.08 10.41
C ILE A 122 -23.39 0.20 9.18
N ARG A 123 -24.59 0.21 8.60
CA ARG A 123 -24.93 -0.49 7.37
C ARG A 123 -25.47 0.54 6.38
N ASP A 124 -24.61 0.93 5.46
CA ASP A 124 -24.92 1.95 4.45
C ASP A 124 -25.05 1.30 3.07
N SER A 125 -26.17 1.59 2.42
CA SER A 125 -26.51 1.07 1.09
C SER A 125 -26.45 2.15 0.00
N GLY A 126 -26.01 3.37 0.33
CA GLY A 126 -25.71 4.40 -0.67
C GLY A 126 -24.66 3.91 -1.66
N THR A 127 -24.87 4.15 -2.96
CA THR A 127 -24.08 3.53 -4.04
C THR A 127 -23.13 4.48 -4.75
N ASP A 128 -23.18 5.77 -4.42
CA ASP A 128 -22.28 6.77 -4.99
C ASP A 128 -20.89 6.67 -4.32
N PRO A 129 -19.83 6.27 -5.04
CA PRO A 129 -18.47 6.16 -4.47
C PRO A 129 -17.89 7.50 -4.00
N LYS A 130 -18.48 8.63 -4.43
CA LYS A 130 -18.06 9.98 -4.01
C LYS A 130 -18.71 10.43 -2.71
N LYS A 131 -19.74 9.72 -2.23
CA LYS A 131 -20.44 10.07 -1.00
C LYS A 131 -20.03 9.12 0.14
N PRO A 132 -19.63 9.65 1.31
CA PRO A 132 -19.25 8.84 2.46
C PRO A 132 -20.46 8.38 3.28
N SER A 133 -20.29 7.29 4.02
CA SER A 133 -21.21 6.91 5.08
C SER A 133 -21.11 7.80 6.32
N VAL A 134 -19.91 8.27 6.64
CA VAL A 134 -19.67 9.21 7.75
C VAL A 134 -18.92 10.42 7.22
N LEU A 135 -19.53 11.60 7.29
CA LEU A 135 -18.92 12.85 6.89
C LEU A 135 -18.54 13.67 8.13
N VAL A 136 -17.26 14.02 8.25
CA VAL A 136 -16.70 14.82 9.34
C VAL A 136 -16.31 16.19 8.80
N GLN A 137 -16.91 17.24 9.36
CA GLN A 137 -16.72 18.65 8.95
C GLN A 137 -16.39 19.54 10.15
N SER A 138 -15.76 18.98 11.18
CA SER A 138 -15.47 19.65 12.45
C SER A 138 -14.21 19.04 13.09
N ASP A 139 -13.71 19.69 14.13
CA ASP A 139 -12.41 19.37 14.72
C ASP A 139 -12.54 18.54 16.01
N ARG A 140 -11.44 17.88 16.42
CA ARG A 140 -11.34 17.24 17.75
C ARG A 140 -12.41 16.17 18.02
N ASN A 141 -12.90 15.52 16.97
CA ASN A 141 -13.83 14.40 17.08
C ASN A 141 -13.07 13.10 17.30
N ARG A 142 -13.74 12.13 17.94
CA ARG A 142 -13.24 10.77 18.08
C ARG A 142 -14.24 9.77 17.54
N ILE A 143 -13.81 8.99 16.56
CA ILE A 143 -14.59 7.91 15.96
C ILE A 143 -13.85 6.61 16.27
N GLU A 144 -14.41 5.80 17.17
CA GLU A 144 -13.75 4.61 17.67
C GLU A 144 -14.62 3.36 17.67
N GLY A 145 -14.02 2.23 17.28
CA GLY A 145 -14.66 0.92 17.36
C GLY A 145 -15.88 0.74 16.46
N ILE A 146 -16.05 1.54 15.41
CA ILE A 146 -17.20 1.37 14.52
C ILE A 146 -16.99 0.18 13.57
N ASP A 147 -18.06 -0.55 13.27
CA ASP A 147 -18.09 -1.58 12.24
C ASP A 147 -18.99 -1.12 11.08
N LEU A 148 -18.37 -0.64 10.01
CA LEU A 148 -19.00 -0.04 8.84
C LEU A 148 -18.94 -0.97 7.64
N VAL A 149 -20.11 -1.24 7.06
CA VAL A 149 -20.23 -1.81 5.71
C VAL A 149 -20.88 -0.76 4.81
N THR A 150 -20.23 -0.44 3.69
CA THR A 150 -20.65 0.62 2.76
C THR A 150 -20.64 0.16 1.30
N GLN A 151 -21.58 0.64 0.49
CA GLN A 151 -21.56 0.52 -0.98
C GLN A 151 -20.94 1.76 -1.66
N GLY A 152 -20.68 2.84 -0.92
CA GLY A 152 -20.08 4.08 -1.38
C GLY A 152 -18.70 4.30 -0.74
N GLY A 153 -18.48 5.51 -0.20
CA GLY A 153 -17.31 5.83 0.63
C GLY A 153 -17.50 5.49 2.11
N GLY A 154 -16.41 5.32 2.84
CA GLY A 154 -16.42 5.06 4.29
C GLY A 154 -16.53 6.34 5.12
N ILE A 155 -15.42 6.77 5.73
CA ILE A 155 -15.35 7.95 6.60
C ILE A 155 -14.55 9.05 5.92
N TYR A 156 -15.18 10.17 5.59
CA TYR A 156 -14.51 11.29 4.92
C TYR A 156 -14.40 12.49 5.86
N LEU A 157 -13.19 13.04 5.97
CA LEU A 157 -12.87 14.28 6.67
C LEU A 157 -12.69 15.39 5.64
N ARG A 158 -13.42 16.49 5.80
CA ARG A 158 -13.40 17.64 4.90
C ARG A 158 -13.13 18.89 5.72
N GLU A 159 -11.94 19.46 5.53
CA GLU A 159 -11.47 20.63 6.31
C GLU A 159 -11.57 20.40 7.82
N ALA A 160 -11.29 19.17 8.28
CA ALA A 160 -11.53 18.70 9.64
C ALA A 160 -10.20 18.29 10.29
N ASN A 161 -9.82 18.96 11.36
CA ASN A 161 -8.49 18.85 11.96
C ASN A 161 -8.52 18.22 13.34
N ASP A 162 -7.36 17.70 13.76
CA ASP A 162 -7.15 17.23 15.14
C ASP A 162 -8.15 16.13 15.57
N ASN A 163 -8.67 15.34 14.62
CA ASN A 163 -9.58 14.22 14.87
C ASN A 163 -8.84 12.90 15.04
N GLU A 164 -9.50 11.96 15.72
CA GLU A 164 -8.98 10.62 15.97
C GLU A 164 -9.93 9.55 15.42
N LEU A 165 -9.44 8.73 14.50
CA LEU A 165 -10.14 7.56 13.98
C LEU A 165 -9.39 6.31 14.46
N ARG A 166 -9.95 5.60 15.45
CA ARG A 166 -9.26 4.50 16.14
C ARG A 166 -10.01 3.18 16.08
N ASN A 167 -9.33 2.09 15.75
CA ASN A 167 -9.87 0.72 15.85
C ASN A 167 -11.19 0.51 15.10
N ASN A 168 -11.39 1.22 13.98
CA ASN A 168 -12.59 1.07 13.17
C ASN A 168 -12.38 -0.02 12.13
N ARG A 169 -13.47 -0.72 11.80
CA ARG A 169 -13.52 -1.69 10.72
C ARG A 169 -14.39 -1.14 9.59
N ILE A 170 -13.83 -0.96 8.41
CA ILE A 170 -14.52 -0.42 7.23
C ILE A 170 -14.41 -1.43 6.10
N GLN A 171 -15.54 -1.86 5.57
CA GLN A 171 -15.60 -2.82 4.48
C GLN A 171 -16.46 -2.32 3.34
N GLY A 172 -15.86 -2.27 2.15
CA GLY A 172 -16.61 -2.09 0.92
C GLY A 172 -17.49 -3.30 0.62
N ALA A 173 -18.70 -3.03 0.15
CA ALA A 173 -19.62 -4.06 -0.32
C ALA A 173 -18.99 -4.83 -1.49
N GLY A 174 -19.30 -6.11 -1.57
CA GLY A 174 -18.70 -6.97 -2.60
C GLY A 174 -17.36 -7.59 -2.23
N ALA A 175 -16.88 -7.45 -0.99
CA ALA A 175 -15.74 -8.25 -0.51
C ALA A 175 -15.91 -9.74 -0.87
N GLY A 176 -14.97 -10.27 -1.66
CA GLY A 176 -15.05 -11.60 -2.28
C GLY A 176 -15.42 -11.63 -3.78
N LYS A 177 -15.89 -10.52 -4.35
CA LYS A 177 -16.12 -10.34 -5.79
C LYS A 177 -14.95 -9.56 -6.40
N ARG A 178 -13.87 -10.27 -6.72
CA ARG A 178 -12.64 -9.68 -7.32
C ARG A 178 -12.87 -8.95 -8.66
N SER A 179 -14.00 -9.16 -9.34
CA SER A 179 -14.26 -8.65 -10.69
C SER A 179 -14.79 -7.21 -10.76
N GLU A 180 -15.05 -6.54 -9.64
CA GLU A 180 -15.53 -5.16 -9.66
C GLU A 180 -14.37 -4.17 -9.83
N ALA A 181 -14.47 -3.29 -10.84
CA ALA A 181 -13.49 -2.25 -11.09
C ALA A 181 -13.39 -1.29 -9.90
N PHE A 182 -12.15 -0.96 -9.49
CA PHE A 182 -11.89 -0.05 -8.37
C PHE A 182 -12.65 1.27 -8.49
N SER A 183 -12.82 1.81 -9.70
CA SER A 183 -13.52 3.08 -9.96
C SER A 183 -15.00 3.11 -9.56
N LYS A 184 -15.59 1.97 -9.23
CA LYS A 184 -16.96 1.85 -8.70
C LYS A 184 -17.03 1.85 -7.17
N ARG A 185 -15.88 1.75 -6.50
CA ARG A 185 -15.79 1.70 -5.04
C ARG A 185 -15.45 3.10 -4.50
N GLY A 186 -15.90 3.42 -3.29
CA GLY A 186 -15.44 4.61 -2.58
C GLY A 186 -14.18 4.34 -1.77
N ASN A 187 -13.55 5.38 -1.25
CA ASN A 187 -12.39 5.27 -0.35
C ASN A 187 -12.83 4.79 1.04
N GLY A 188 -11.94 4.13 1.78
CA GLY A 188 -12.22 3.70 3.16
C GLY A 188 -12.22 4.85 4.14
N ILE A 189 -11.06 5.49 4.30
CA ILE A 189 -10.90 6.74 5.04
C ILE A 189 -10.29 7.77 4.09
N ASP A 190 -10.86 8.97 4.03
CA ASP A 190 -10.45 10.01 3.07
C ASP A 190 -10.32 11.36 3.77
N LEU A 191 -9.14 11.94 3.74
CA LEU A 191 -8.82 13.24 4.33
C LEU A 191 -8.53 14.23 3.21
N PHE A 192 -9.28 15.32 3.18
CA PHE A 192 -9.02 16.44 2.28
C PHE A 192 -8.94 17.74 3.08
N GLY A 193 -7.82 18.46 3.00
CA GLY A 193 -7.60 19.70 3.74
C GLY A 193 -7.66 19.54 5.26
N SER A 194 -7.33 18.35 5.78
CA SER A 194 -7.66 17.88 7.12
C SER A 194 -6.38 17.49 7.86
N SER A 195 -5.78 18.43 8.58
CA SER A 195 -4.43 18.29 9.15
C SER A 195 -4.44 17.80 10.61
N ARG A 196 -3.29 17.27 11.08
CA ARG A 196 -3.06 16.81 12.46
C ARG A 196 -4.03 15.74 12.95
N ASN A 197 -4.54 14.93 12.03
CA ASN A 197 -5.42 13.82 12.38
C ASN A 197 -4.60 12.56 12.75
N VAL A 198 -5.17 11.74 13.61
CA VAL A 198 -4.60 10.44 14.03
C VAL A 198 -5.50 9.32 13.53
N ILE A 199 -4.97 8.48 12.65
CA ILE A 199 -5.66 7.33 12.06
C ILE A 199 -4.94 6.07 12.53
N GLU A 200 -5.51 5.37 13.52
CA GLU A 200 -4.80 4.33 14.25
C GLU A 200 -5.58 3.01 14.37
N GLY A 201 -4.92 1.88 14.12
CA GLY A 201 -5.50 0.56 14.40
C GLY A 201 -6.71 0.19 13.56
N ASN A 202 -6.97 0.89 12.46
CA ASN A 202 -8.15 0.65 11.62
C ASN A 202 -7.91 -0.52 10.66
N THR A 203 -8.97 -1.25 10.34
CA THR A 203 -8.98 -2.32 9.32
C THR A 203 -9.88 -1.89 8.16
N ILE A 204 -9.29 -1.73 6.98
CA ILE A 204 -9.99 -1.30 5.76
C ILE A 204 -9.89 -2.39 4.70
N ILE A 205 -11.03 -2.84 4.17
CA ILE A 205 -11.10 -4.00 3.29
C ILE A 205 -11.93 -3.70 2.05
N HIS A 206 -11.37 -4.02 0.88
CA HIS A 206 -12.09 -4.04 -0.39
C HIS A 206 -12.73 -2.69 -0.78
N VAL A 207 -11.94 -1.62 -0.72
CA VAL A 207 -12.37 -0.27 -1.10
C VAL A 207 -11.62 0.19 -2.35
N HIS A 208 -11.80 1.45 -2.76
CA HIS A 208 -10.98 2.07 -3.80
C HIS A 208 -9.58 2.34 -3.27
N ASP A 209 -9.38 3.36 -2.43
CA ASP A 209 -8.16 3.55 -1.64
C ASP A 209 -8.46 3.31 -0.15
N GLY A 210 -7.57 2.62 0.56
CA GLY A 210 -7.73 2.25 1.96
C GLY A 210 -7.80 3.50 2.85
N ILE A 211 -6.66 4.20 2.95
CA ILE A 211 -6.55 5.52 3.60
C ILE A 211 -5.97 6.50 2.60
N TYR A 212 -6.78 7.48 2.19
CA TYR A 212 -6.43 8.56 1.28
C TYR A 212 -6.22 9.87 2.05
N VAL A 213 -5.08 10.53 1.86
CA VAL A 213 -4.70 11.76 2.55
C VAL A 213 -4.21 12.78 1.52
N GLU A 214 -4.97 13.84 1.33
CA GLU A 214 -4.65 14.91 0.37
C GLU A 214 -4.65 16.28 1.04
N SER A 215 -3.64 17.10 0.72
CA SER A 215 -3.53 18.48 1.23
C SER A 215 -3.66 18.57 2.76
N SER A 216 -3.10 17.59 3.47
CA SER A 216 -3.35 17.36 4.89
C SER A 216 -2.04 17.13 5.64
N ASN A 217 -1.59 18.13 6.40
CA ASN A 217 -0.26 18.12 7.01
C ASN A 217 -0.24 17.41 8.35
N GLU A 218 0.93 16.85 8.72
CA GLU A 218 1.19 16.29 10.06
C GLU A 218 0.17 15.22 10.47
N THR A 219 -0.35 14.46 9.49
CA THR A 219 -1.27 13.35 9.74
C THR A 219 -0.47 12.11 10.10
N ARG A 220 -0.86 11.45 11.20
CA ARG A 220 -0.27 10.18 11.63
C ARG A 220 -1.19 9.02 11.28
N VAL A 221 -0.70 8.10 10.47
CA VAL A 221 -1.37 6.86 10.07
C VAL A 221 -0.55 5.70 10.61
N SER A 222 -1.01 5.06 11.69
CA SER A 222 -0.24 4.01 12.35
C SER A 222 -1.00 2.74 12.74
N GLY A 223 -0.37 1.57 12.59
CA GLY A 223 -0.96 0.30 13.02
C GLY A 223 -2.22 -0.11 12.26
N ASN A 224 -2.46 0.45 11.07
CA ASN A 224 -3.64 0.14 10.26
C ASN A 224 -3.39 -1.04 9.33
N THR A 225 -4.46 -1.73 8.93
CA THR A 225 -4.43 -2.81 7.95
C THR A 225 -5.32 -2.46 6.75
N ALA A 226 -4.77 -2.47 5.55
CA ALA A 226 -5.47 -2.19 4.29
C ALA A 226 -5.35 -3.37 3.32
N ILE A 227 -6.49 -3.95 2.91
CA ILE A 227 -6.56 -5.20 2.15
C ILE A 227 -7.40 -5.04 0.88
N ASP A 228 -6.94 -5.64 -0.23
CA ASP A 228 -7.66 -5.78 -1.49
C ASP A 228 -8.20 -4.46 -2.07
N SER A 229 -7.42 -3.38 -1.95
CA SER A 229 -7.73 -2.04 -2.46
C SER A 229 -6.82 -1.66 -3.63
N ARG A 230 -7.09 -0.56 -4.32
CA ARG A 230 -6.16 -0.01 -5.31
C ARG A 230 -4.89 0.41 -4.59
N TYR A 231 -4.98 1.39 -3.70
CA TYR A 231 -3.87 1.78 -2.84
C TYR A 231 -4.23 1.47 -1.39
N GLY A 232 -3.33 0.81 -0.66
CA GLY A 232 -3.52 0.58 0.78
C GLY A 232 -3.49 1.91 1.54
N PHE A 233 -2.42 2.67 1.31
CA PHE A 233 -2.21 4.00 1.88
C PHE A 233 -1.78 4.97 0.77
N HIS A 234 -2.43 6.12 0.66
CA HIS A 234 -2.22 7.07 -0.42
C HIS A 234 -2.09 8.49 0.13
N PHE A 235 -0.91 9.08 0.00
CA PHE A 235 -0.60 10.43 0.43
C PHE A 235 -0.30 11.33 -0.77
N MET A 236 -0.99 12.46 -0.85
CA MET A 236 -0.84 13.45 -1.91
C MET A 236 -0.67 14.85 -1.33
N PHE A 237 0.33 15.59 -1.81
CA PHE A 237 0.47 17.03 -1.55
C PHE A 237 0.40 17.41 -0.07
N SER A 238 0.98 16.57 0.79
CA SER A 238 0.86 16.64 2.25
C SER A 238 2.23 16.81 2.88
N GLY A 239 2.37 17.74 3.82
CA GLY A 239 3.62 18.00 4.51
C GLY A 239 3.80 17.13 5.75
N LYS A 240 4.95 16.48 5.86
CA LYS A 240 5.35 15.65 7.02
C LYS A 240 4.32 14.59 7.45
N PRO A 241 3.77 13.78 6.53
CA PRO A 241 2.93 12.65 6.94
C PRO A 241 3.77 11.56 7.61
N GLU A 242 3.17 10.85 8.56
CA GLU A 242 3.76 9.66 9.17
C GLU A 242 2.93 8.43 8.81
N LEU A 243 3.53 7.47 8.11
CA LEU A 243 2.99 6.15 7.81
C LEU A 243 3.83 5.12 8.57
N VAL A 244 3.35 4.67 9.73
CA VAL A 244 4.15 3.89 10.70
C VAL A 244 3.50 2.57 11.11
N ASP A 245 4.22 1.46 11.02
CA ASP A 245 3.77 0.13 11.48
C ASP A 245 2.44 -0.34 10.84
N ASN A 246 2.18 -0.01 9.59
CA ASN A 246 0.97 -0.43 8.87
C ASN A 246 1.19 -1.69 8.05
N VAL A 247 0.10 -2.38 7.74
CA VAL A 247 0.08 -3.60 6.90
C VAL A 247 -0.76 -3.33 5.65
N GLY A 248 -0.16 -3.54 4.48
CA GLY A 248 -0.85 -3.58 3.18
C GLY A 248 -0.72 -4.96 2.55
N GLU A 249 -1.86 -5.58 2.20
CA GLU A 249 -1.89 -6.92 1.59
C GLU A 249 -2.85 -6.97 0.40
N GLY A 250 -2.43 -7.60 -0.70
CA GLY A 250 -3.25 -7.77 -1.90
C GLY A 250 -3.71 -6.48 -2.60
N ASN A 251 -3.13 -5.32 -2.28
CA ASN A 251 -3.47 -4.07 -2.97
C ASN A 251 -2.74 -3.99 -4.33
N VAL A 252 -3.16 -3.05 -5.20
CA VAL A 252 -2.35 -2.71 -6.37
C VAL A 252 -1.03 -2.08 -5.90
N THR A 253 -1.09 -1.07 -5.03
CA THR A 253 0.10 -0.49 -4.38
C THR A 253 -0.07 -0.50 -2.87
N GLY A 254 0.95 -0.91 -2.13
CA GLY A 254 0.92 -0.95 -0.66
C GLY A 254 0.86 0.46 -0.07
N GLY A 255 1.94 1.23 -0.26
CA GLY A 255 2.02 2.65 0.09
C GLY A 255 2.39 3.52 -1.11
N MET A 256 1.56 4.52 -1.42
CA MET A 256 1.76 5.52 -2.46
C MET A 256 1.97 6.90 -1.81
N VAL A 257 3.15 7.49 -2.00
CA VAL A 257 3.51 8.81 -1.46
C VAL A 257 3.87 9.71 -2.64
N MET A 258 3.10 10.79 -2.83
CA MET A 258 3.19 11.65 -4.01
C MET A 258 3.21 13.14 -3.68
N GLY A 259 4.21 13.87 -4.17
CA GLY A 259 4.31 15.32 -4.01
C GLY A 259 4.42 15.71 -2.53
N VAL A 260 5.27 15.01 -1.79
CA VAL A 260 5.37 15.09 -0.32
C VAL A 260 6.79 15.50 0.07
N GLU A 261 6.89 16.35 1.10
CA GLU A 261 8.16 16.68 1.73
C GLU A 261 8.16 16.27 3.21
N GLY A 262 9.26 15.64 3.64
CA GLY A 262 9.51 15.29 5.04
C GLY A 262 8.67 14.14 5.58
N ALA A 263 8.27 13.18 4.74
CA ALA A 263 7.54 12.00 5.18
C ALA A 263 8.37 11.09 6.09
N VAL A 264 7.68 10.38 6.97
CA VAL A 264 8.21 9.23 7.71
C VAL A 264 7.42 8.00 7.29
N VAL A 265 8.07 7.06 6.62
CA VAL A 265 7.51 5.76 6.22
C VAL A 265 8.31 4.68 6.94
N GLU A 266 7.79 4.18 8.06
CA GLU A 266 8.61 3.39 8.99
C GLU A 266 7.90 2.12 9.47
N GLY A 267 8.60 0.98 9.50
CA GLY A 267 8.06 -0.24 10.13
C GLY A 267 6.89 -0.89 9.39
N ASN A 268 6.58 -0.46 8.16
CA ASN A 268 5.42 -0.96 7.43
C ASN A 268 5.72 -2.31 6.77
N ARG A 269 4.67 -3.11 6.56
CA ARG A 269 4.71 -4.38 5.85
C ARG A 269 3.83 -4.32 4.61
N PHE A 270 4.43 -4.45 3.43
CA PHE A 270 3.73 -4.43 2.14
C PHE A 270 3.97 -5.72 1.38
N ASP A 271 2.95 -6.57 1.39
CA ASP A 271 3.05 -7.96 0.97
C ASP A 271 2.15 -8.28 -0.22
N LYS A 272 2.74 -8.93 -1.24
CA LYS A 272 2.02 -9.57 -2.35
C LYS A 272 1.18 -8.60 -3.18
N GLN A 273 1.71 -7.41 -3.46
CA GLN A 273 1.11 -6.51 -4.44
C GLN A 273 1.51 -7.03 -5.84
N THR A 274 0.71 -7.96 -6.38
CA THR A 274 1.07 -8.72 -7.60
C THR A 274 -0.02 -8.82 -8.65
N GLU A 275 -1.26 -8.45 -8.34
CA GLU A 275 -2.40 -8.71 -9.23
C GLU A 275 -2.49 -7.72 -10.40
N ASN A 276 -1.66 -6.68 -10.43
CA ASN A 276 -1.61 -5.70 -11.49
C ASN A 276 -0.18 -5.52 -12.04
N VAL A 277 -0.08 -5.17 -13.32
CA VAL A 277 1.21 -4.85 -13.97
C VAL A 277 1.90 -3.65 -13.34
N ASN A 278 1.12 -2.72 -12.78
CA ASN A 278 1.58 -1.53 -12.08
C ASN A 278 1.61 -1.74 -10.57
N SER A 279 1.77 -2.98 -10.08
CA SER A 279 1.81 -3.20 -8.64
C SER A 279 3.16 -2.82 -8.02
N GLN A 280 3.14 -2.13 -6.88
CA GLN A 280 4.34 -1.83 -6.09
C GLN A 280 4.12 -2.05 -4.60
N GLY A 281 5.16 -2.40 -3.86
CA GLY A 281 5.12 -2.38 -2.40
C GLY A 281 5.06 -0.93 -1.89
N ILE A 282 6.09 -0.15 -2.22
CA ILE A 282 6.20 1.29 -1.93
C ILE A 282 6.42 2.04 -3.25
N LEU A 283 5.65 3.09 -3.49
CA LEU A 283 5.85 4.04 -4.58
C LEU A 283 6.08 5.45 -4.00
N LEU A 284 7.24 6.02 -4.31
CA LEU A 284 7.61 7.41 -4.01
C LEU A 284 7.66 8.19 -5.33
N TYR A 285 6.78 9.17 -5.50
CA TYR A 285 6.76 10.03 -6.67
C TYR A 285 6.88 11.49 -6.22
N ASP A 286 7.91 12.22 -6.67
CA ASP A 286 8.11 13.62 -6.26
C ASP A 286 8.15 13.77 -4.73
N VAL A 287 8.94 12.89 -4.08
CA VAL A 287 9.11 12.85 -2.62
C VAL A 287 10.47 13.39 -2.23
N HIS A 288 10.50 14.31 -1.26
CA HIS A 288 11.73 14.99 -0.87
C HIS A 288 12.02 14.94 0.62
N ASN A 289 13.31 14.90 0.97
CA ASN A 289 13.80 15.07 2.35
C ASN A 289 13.11 14.13 3.37
N SER A 290 12.77 12.91 2.94
CA SER A 290 11.94 11.96 3.71
C SER A 290 12.75 10.77 4.22
N ARG A 291 12.19 10.05 5.19
CA ARG A 291 12.77 8.85 5.81
C ARG A 291 11.89 7.64 5.55
N ILE A 292 12.47 6.59 4.96
CA ILE A 292 11.78 5.35 4.60
C ILE A 292 12.58 4.18 5.19
N ASP A 293 12.29 3.84 6.44
CA ASP A 293 13.16 2.96 7.22
C ASP A 293 12.44 1.73 7.78
N ARG A 294 13.16 0.63 7.94
CA ARG A 294 12.64 -0.59 8.61
C ARG A 294 11.34 -1.12 8.01
N ASN A 295 11.10 -0.91 6.72
CA ASN A 295 9.95 -1.46 6.04
C ASN A 295 10.26 -2.85 5.52
N ARG A 296 9.27 -3.74 5.57
CA ARG A 296 9.29 -5.05 4.95
C ARG A 296 8.45 -5.04 3.69
N VAL A 297 9.08 -5.30 2.56
CA VAL A 297 8.50 -5.19 1.23
C VAL A 297 8.69 -6.51 0.51
N GLU A 298 7.72 -7.42 0.67
CA GLU A 298 7.86 -8.81 0.24
C GLU A 298 6.90 -9.18 -0.90
N GLY A 299 7.43 -9.87 -1.91
CA GLY A 299 6.57 -10.60 -2.85
C GLY A 299 5.81 -9.70 -3.82
N ASN A 300 6.30 -8.50 -4.11
CA ASN A 300 5.64 -7.52 -4.97
C ASN A 300 6.17 -7.57 -6.41
N ARG A 301 5.42 -6.99 -7.36
CA ARG A 301 5.91 -6.82 -8.74
C ARG A 301 7.10 -5.87 -8.81
N VAL A 302 7.04 -4.74 -8.11
CA VAL A 302 8.19 -3.89 -7.77
C VAL A 302 8.17 -3.69 -6.26
N GLY A 303 9.28 -3.92 -5.57
CA GLY A 303 9.35 -3.72 -4.13
C GLY A 303 9.25 -2.22 -3.82
N VAL A 304 10.32 -1.49 -4.11
CA VAL A 304 10.41 -0.05 -3.90
C VAL A 304 10.60 0.65 -5.24
N TYR A 305 9.63 1.47 -5.64
CA TYR A 305 9.69 2.32 -6.83
C TYR A 305 9.89 3.77 -6.39
N ILE A 306 10.95 4.41 -6.87
CA ILE A 306 11.27 5.81 -6.61
C ILE A 306 11.35 6.59 -7.93
N GLU A 307 10.53 7.62 -8.07
CA GLU A 307 10.45 8.46 -9.26
C GLU A 307 10.56 9.94 -8.90
N ASN A 308 11.40 10.69 -9.62
CA ASN A 308 11.55 12.15 -9.46
C ASN A 308 11.76 12.61 -8.01
N SER A 309 12.34 11.75 -7.17
CA SER A 309 12.42 11.95 -5.72
C SER A 309 13.86 12.20 -5.30
N THR A 310 14.08 13.10 -4.33
CA THR A 310 15.43 13.54 -3.95
C THR A 310 15.63 13.74 -2.45
N GLY A 311 16.88 13.58 -1.99
CA GLY A 311 17.23 13.85 -0.58
C GLY A 311 16.59 12.89 0.42
N ASN A 312 16.13 11.73 -0.01
CA ASN A 312 15.50 10.75 0.89
C ASN A 312 16.54 9.79 1.49
N SER A 313 16.28 9.34 2.72
CA SER A 313 17.02 8.27 3.39
C SER A 313 16.17 7.00 3.41
N LEU A 314 16.75 5.90 2.97
CA LEU A 314 16.14 4.57 3.00
C LEU A 314 17.08 3.63 3.76
N ALA A 315 16.73 3.29 5.00
CA ALA A 315 17.61 2.49 5.86
C ALA A 315 16.94 1.25 6.44
N ASP A 316 17.72 0.18 6.64
CA ASP A 316 17.29 -1.04 7.34
C ASP A 316 16.01 -1.68 6.74
N ASN A 317 15.76 -1.52 5.45
CA ASN A 317 14.58 -2.10 4.81
C ASN A 317 14.84 -3.55 4.39
N GLU A 318 13.83 -4.41 4.51
CA GLU A 318 13.83 -5.76 3.94
C GLU A 318 13.07 -5.72 2.60
N VAL A 319 13.79 -5.79 1.49
CA VAL A 319 13.23 -5.83 0.13
C VAL A 319 13.45 -7.23 -0.44
N SER A 320 12.46 -8.11 -0.26
CA SER A 320 12.64 -9.53 -0.52
C SER A 320 11.58 -10.15 -1.44
N ARG A 321 11.96 -11.16 -2.22
CA ARG A 321 11.04 -11.95 -3.07
C ARG A 321 10.23 -11.13 -4.08
N ASN A 322 10.67 -9.92 -4.42
CA ASN A 322 10.00 -9.09 -5.42
C ASN A 322 10.46 -9.49 -6.82
N PHE A 323 9.64 -9.21 -7.83
CA PHE A 323 10.10 -9.40 -9.21
C PHE A 323 11.21 -8.40 -9.55
N ILE A 324 11.05 -7.13 -9.18
CA ILE A 324 12.14 -6.14 -9.10
C ILE A 324 12.20 -5.65 -7.65
N GLY A 325 13.35 -5.74 -6.99
CA GLY A 325 13.53 -5.26 -5.62
C GLY A 325 13.39 -3.74 -5.55
N MET A 326 14.24 -3.02 -6.27
CA MET A 326 14.21 -1.56 -6.35
C MET A 326 14.23 -1.05 -7.79
N GLN A 327 13.41 -0.04 -8.08
CA GLN A 327 13.42 0.68 -9.36
C GLN A 327 13.52 2.18 -9.13
N MET A 328 14.45 2.84 -9.81
CA MET A 328 14.64 4.29 -9.74
C MET A 328 14.58 4.94 -11.12
N ILE A 329 13.80 6.01 -11.26
CA ILE A 329 13.71 6.81 -12.49
C ILE A 329 13.79 8.29 -12.14
N GLY A 330 14.76 9.03 -12.69
CA GLY A 330 14.86 10.48 -12.47
C GLY A 330 15.12 10.87 -11.00
N ALA A 331 15.53 9.93 -10.16
CA ALA A 331 15.72 10.14 -8.72
C ALA A 331 17.19 10.37 -8.38
N SER A 332 17.51 11.39 -7.59
CA SER A 332 18.90 11.81 -7.29
C SER A 332 19.10 12.26 -5.84
N GLY A 333 20.32 12.20 -5.32
CA GLY A 333 20.61 12.67 -3.95
C GLY A 333 20.00 11.82 -2.84
N ASN A 334 19.56 10.58 -3.12
CA ASN A 334 19.00 9.67 -2.11
C ASN A 334 20.09 8.78 -1.50
N ALA A 335 19.89 8.35 -0.27
CA ALA A 335 20.82 7.49 0.46
C ALA A 335 20.16 6.18 0.87
N PHE A 336 20.75 5.05 0.47
CA PHE A 336 20.28 3.70 0.79
C PHE A 336 21.33 2.99 1.65
N LYS A 337 20.93 2.61 2.85
CA LYS A 337 21.85 2.10 3.85
C LYS A 337 21.34 0.86 4.54
N ASP A 338 22.25 -0.07 4.82
CA ASP A 338 22.01 -1.20 5.71
C ASP A 338 20.73 -2.00 5.41
N SER A 339 20.26 -1.99 4.15
CA SER A 339 19.05 -2.68 3.71
C SER A 339 19.38 -4.04 3.12
N VAL A 340 18.40 -4.93 3.08
CA VAL A 340 18.52 -6.29 2.56
C VAL A 340 17.77 -6.40 1.25
N PHE A 341 18.48 -6.81 0.19
CA PHE A 341 17.94 -7.18 -1.11
C PHE A 341 18.16 -8.69 -1.30
N ALA A 342 17.08 -9.47 -1.16
CA ALA A 342 17.19 -10.92 -1.13
C ALA A 342 16.07 -11.63 -1.90
N ALA A 343 16.44 -12.66 -2.66
CA ALA A 343 15.53 -13.47 -3.45
C ALA A 343 14.65 -12.67 -4.43
N ASN A 344 15.07 -11.46 -4.81
CA ASN A 344 14.42 -10.71 -5.86
C ASN A 344 14.86 -11.28 -7.22
N VAL A 345 14.00 -11.19 -8.24
CA VAL A 345 14.38 -11.69 -9.57
C VAL A 345 15.36 -10.72 -10.26
N ILE A 346 15.15 -9.42 -10.08
CA ILE A 346 16.11 -8.34 -10.31
C ILE A 346 16.28 -7.63 -8.97
N GLN A 347 17.51 -7.47 -8.45
CA GLN A 347 17.71 -6.79 -7.17
C GLN A 347 17.37 -5.30 -7.25
N ALA A 348 17.96 -4.61 -8.23
CA ALA A 348 17.74 -3.20 -8.45
C ALA A 348 17.95 -2.84 -9.92
N GLN A 349 17.34 -1.74 -10.35
CA GLN A 349 17.57 -1.10 -11.63
C GLN A 349 17.35 0.42 -11.52
N ALA A 350 18.08 1.21 -12.30
CA ALA A 350 18.02 2.66 -12.23
C ALA A 350 18.28 3.30 -13.60
N THR A 351 17.47 4.30 -13.98
CA THR A 351 17.65 5.11 -15.19
C THR A 351 17.55 6.60 -14.82
N GLU A 352 18.43 7.43 -15.37
CA GLU A 352 18.48 8.88 -15.08
C GLU A 352 18.56 9.21 -13.57
N SER A 353 19.27 8.36 -12.83
CA SER A 353 19.28 8.36 -11.35
C SER A 353 20.68 8.56 -10.76
N ASP A 354 21.28 9.70 -11.10
CA ASP A 354 22.62 10.08 -10.67
C ASP A 354 22.66 10.57 -9.20
N ASP A 355 23.87 10.65 -8.62
CA ASP A 355 24.13 11.25 -7.30
C ASP A 355 23.39 10.57 -6.12
N ASN A 356 23.12 9.27 -6.23
CA ASN A 356 22.58 8.47 -5.13
C ASN A 356 23.71 7.68 -4.43
N THR A 357 23.61 7.53 -3.11
CA THR A 357 24.62 6.82 -2.31
C THR A 357 24.06 5.51 -1.77
N LEU A 358 24.67 4.39 -2.15
CA LEU A 358 24.39 3.07 -1.58
C LEU A 358 25.60 2.62 -0.75
N SER A 359 25.36 2.18 0.48
CA SER A 359 26.41 1.68 1.36
C SER A 359 25.87 0.72 2.41
N GLY A 360 26.57 -0.38 2.63
CA GLY A 360 26.25 -1.32 3.71
C GLY A 360 25.02 -2.17 3.44
N ASN A 361 24.49 -2.17 2.21
CA ASN A 361 23.37 -3.05 1.89
C ASN A 361 23.88 -4.48 1.65
N TYR A 362 23.03 -5.45 1.96
CA TYR A 362 23.25 -6.86 1.66
C TYR A 362 22.51 -7.25 0.39
N TRP A 363 23.20 -7.94 -0.51
CA TRP A 363 22.70 -8.40 -1.81
C TRP A 363 22.95 -9.90 -1.89
N ASP A 364 21.91 -10.74 -1.93
CA ASP A 364 22.08 -12.20 -1.82
C ASP A 364 22.73 -12.86 -3.05
N ASP A 365 22.83 -12.14 -4.17
CA ASP A 365 23.55 -12.56 -5.38
C ASP A 365 25.00 -12.06 -5.45
N PHE A 366 25.46 -11.32 -4.44
CA PHE A 366 26.79 -10.73 -4.44
C PHE A 366 27.84 -11.62 -3.77
N GLY A 367 28.76 -12.14 -4.57
CA GLY A 367 29.91 -12.94 -4.11
C GLY A 367 31.13 -12.09 -3.75
N GLY A 368 30.95 -10.98 -3.01
CA GLY A 368 32.01 -10.01 -2.69
C GLY A 368 33.28 -10.59 -2.05
N LEU A 369 34.26 -9.73 -1.81
CA LEU A 369 35.53 -10.06 -1.18
C LEU A 369 35.71 -9.19 0.06
N ASP A 370 35.98 -9.79 1.22
CA ASP A 370 36.32 -9.10 2.47
C ASP A 370 37.72 -9.55 2.93
N GLU A 371 38.73 -8.79 2.51
CA GLU A 371 40.14 -9.07 2.81
C GLU A 371 40.51 -8.74 4.27
N ASN A 372 39.83 -7.76 4.87
CA ASN A 372 40.19 -7.23 6.17
C ASN A 372 39.36 -7.80 7.35
N GLY A 373 38.26 -8.49 7.06
CA GLY A 373 37.39 -9.15 8.01
C GLY A 373 36.43 -8.22 8.77
N ASP A 374 36.12 -7.03 8.22
CA ASP A 374 35.17 -6.08 8.85
C ASP A 374 33.70 -6.36 8.50
N GLY A 375 33.44 -7.41 7.72
CA GLY A 375 32.10 -7.84 7.30
C GLY A 375 31.57 -7.11 6.07
N PHE A 376 32.37 -6.27 5.43
CA PHE A 376 32.03 -5.54 4.22
C PHE A 376 33.02 -5.83 3.09
N SER A 377 32.52 -5.72 1.86
CA SER A 377 33.30 -6.03 0.67
C SER A 377 34.20 -4.87 0.24
N GLU A 378 35.44 -5.13 -0.14
CA GLU A 378 36.30 -4.18 -0.87
C GLU A 378 35.86 -3.99 -2.34
N LEU A 379 35.08 -4.94 -2.88
CA LEU A 379 34.44 -4.81 -4.19
C LEU A 379 33.10 -4.07 -4.09
N ARG A 380 32.77 -3.30 -5.13
CA ARG A 380 31.50 -2.58 -5.26
C ARG A 380 30.44 -3.48 -5.88
N TYR A 381 29.19 -3.31 -5.47
CA TYR A 381 28.05 -3.90 -6.18
C TYR A 381 27.56 -2.91 -7.23
N GLU A 382 27.55 -3.30 -8.50
CA GLU A 382 27.09 -2.45 -9.60
C GLU A 382 25.65 -2.80 -10.00
N ILE A 383 24.79 -1.80 -10.09
CA ILE A 383 23.39 -1.96 -10.53
C ILE A 383 23.34 -1.76 -12.04
N ASP A 384 23.08 -2.85 -12.76
CA ASP A 384 23.09 -2.90 -14.21
C ASP A 384 21.75 -2.38 -14.80
N PRO A 385 21.73 -1.24 -15.52
CA PRO A 385 20.51 -0.69 -16.10
C PRO A 385 20.09 -1.39 -17.39
N PHE A 386 20.89 -2.33 -17.91
CA PHE A 386 20.74 -2.87 -19.25
C PHE A 386 19.34 -3.40 -19.55
N PHE A 387 18.75 -4.18 -18.63
CA PHE A 387 17.44 -4.76 -18.86
C PHE A 387 16.34 -3.69 -18.92
N LEU A 388 16.37 -2.72 -18.01
CA LEU A 388 15.43 -1.59 -18.00
C LEU A 388 15.52 -0.82 -19.31
N GLN A 389 16.72 -0.38 -19.70
CA GLN A 389 16.97 0.36 -20.94
C GLN A 389 16.54 -0.43 -22.19
N ALA A 390 16.89 -1.71 -22.27
CA ALA A 390 16.50 -2.55 -23.40
C ALA A 390 14.97 -2.66 -23.53
N THR A 391 14.26 -2.81 -22.41
CA THR A 391 12.80 -2.91 -22.43
C THR A 391 12.09 -1.57 -22.63
N GLU A 392 12.72 -0.44 -22.28
CA GLU A 392 12.22 0.91 -22.61
C GLU A 392 12.34 1.19 -24.10
N ASP A 393 13.44 0.77 -24.73
CA ASP A 393 13.66 0.97 -26.16
C ASP A 393 12.79 0.02 -27.02
N ILE A 394 12.67 -1.25 -26.61
CA ILE A 394 11.92 -2.27 -27.33
C ILE A 394 11.19 -3.20 -26.34
N ASP A 395 9.88 -2.99 -26.16
CA ASP A 395 9.00 -3.78 -25.28
C ASP A 395 9.15 -5.31 -25.45
N ALA A 396 9.39 -5.77 -26.68
CA ALA A 396 9.53 -7.20 -27.00
C ALA A 396 10.70 -7.88 -26.27
N PHE A 397 11.70 -7.13 -25.77
CA PHE A 397 12.80 -7.69 -24.98
C PHE A 397 12.34 -8.31 -23.66
N GLN A 398 11.16 -7.95 -23.16
CA GLN A 398 10.57 -8.58 -21.97
C GLN A 398 10.42 -10.11 -22.13
N ILE A 399 10.26 -10.63 -23.35
CA ILE A 399 10.16 -12.08 -23.63
C ILE A 399 11.47 -12.81 -23.29
N PHE A 400 12.62 -12.12 -23.35
CA PHE A 400 13.93 -12.70 -23.07
C PHE A 400 14.34 -12.61 -21.60
N PHE A 401 13.44 -12.17 -20.73
CA PHE A 401 13.67 -12.13 -19.29
C PHE A 401 14.12 -13.49 -18.77
N GLN A 402 15.19 -13.52 -17.96
CA GLN A 402 15.83 -14.74 -17.43
C GLN A 402 16.37 -15.72 -18.50
N SER A 403 16.40 -15.33 -19.78
CA SER A 403 17.10 -16.13 -20.79
C SER A 403 18.61 -16.10 -20.51
N PRO A 404 19.34 -17.21 -20.69
CA PRO A 404 20.78 -17.26 -20.46
C PRO A 404 21.57 -16.32 -21.40
N GLY A 405 20.96 -15.90 -22.51
CA GLY A 405 21.55 -14.94 -23.44
C GLY A 405 21.52 -13.50 -22.94
N LEU A 406 20.62 -13.15 -22.01
CA LEU A 406 20.45 -11.78 -21.54
C LEU A 406 21.62 -11.30 -20.66
N PRO A 407 22.13 -12.08 -19.67
CA PRO A 407 23.36 -11.71 -18.96
C PRO A 407 24.57 -11.58 -19.89
N PHE A 408 24.67 -12.46 -20.89
CA PHE A 408 25.72 -12.37 -21.91
C PHE A 408 25.58 -11.08 -22.75
N LEU A 409 24.37 -10.74 -23.14
CA LEU A 409 24.08 -9.53 -23.90
C LEU A 409 24.41 -8.28 -23.07
N ALA A 410 24.02 -8.25 -21.79
CA ALA A 410 24.38 -7.20 -20.86
C ALA A 410 25.90 -7.03 -20.81
N GLU A 411 26.65 -8.14 -20.67
CA GLU A 411 28.12 -8.11 -20.66
C GLU A 411 28.72 -7.57 -21.97
N VAL A 412 28.19 -7.96 -23.12
CA VAL A 412 28.69 -7.51 -24.43
C VAL A 412 28.41 -6.04 -24.67
N PHE A 413 27.28 -5.53 -24.19
CA PHE A 413 26.85 -4.14 -24.36
C PHE A 413 27.26 -3.22 -23.19
N ARG A 414 28.08 -3.72 -22.25
CA ARG A 414 28.69 -2.90 -21.19
C ARG A 414 29.68 -1.89 -21.78
N THR A 415 29.20 -0.68 -22.04
CA THR A 415 30.05 0.47 -22.36
C THR A 415 29.92 1.52 -21.27
N ASP A 416 31.04 1.84 -20.61
CA ASP A 416 31.17 2.88 -19.58
C ASP A 416 30.21 2.73 -18.37
N THR A 417 30.60 1.91 -17.39
CA THR A 417 29.85 1.72 -16.12
C THR A 417 30.14 2.82 -15.10
N SER A 418 30.85 3.89 -15.45
CA SER A 418 31.24 4.94 -14.50
C SER A 418 30.05 5.68 -13.89
N LYS A 419 28.93 5.76 -14.63
CA LYS A 419 27.68 6.40 -14.21
C LYS A 419 26.68 5.46 -13.56
N TRP A 420 26.97 4.16 -13.50
CA TRP A 420 26.04 3.21 -12.90
C TRP A 420 25.90 3.48 -11.41
N LEU A 421 24.72 3.18 -10.89
CA LEU A 421 24.48 3.20 -9.46
C LEU A 421 25.28 2.06 -8.82
N LYS A 422 25.99 2.35 -7.72
CA LYS A 422 26.88 1.38 -7.07
C LYS A 422 26.74 1.43 -5.56
N ASP A 423 26.67 0.26 -4.93
CA ASP A 423 26.92 0.14 -3.51
C ASP A 423 28.44 0.15 -3.27
N LEU A 424 28.89 1.14 -2.51
CA LEU A 424 30.31 1.42 -2.30
C LEU A 424 30.92 0.53 -1.23
N LYS A 425 30.11 -0.05 -0.34
CA LYS A 425 30.56 -0.88 0.78
C LYS A 425 29.51 -1.96 1.06
N PRO A 426 29.26 -2.91 0.14
CA PRO A 426 28.25 -3.94 0.34
C PRO A 426 28.62 -4.85 1.53
N ARG A 427 27.62 -5.41 2.22
CA ARG A 427 27.85 -6.41 3.27
C ARG A 427 28.11 -7.79 2.67
N ILE A 428 28.99 -8.57 3.32
CA ILE A 428 29.23 -9.98 2.96
C ILE A 428 28.14 -10.90 3.53
N GLU A 429 27.76 -10.66 4.78
CA GLU A 429 26.73 -11.44 5.48
C GLU A 429 25.48 -10.59 5.70
N PRO A 430 24.28 -11.20 5.70
CA PRO A 430 23.08 -10.48 6.04
C PRO A 430 23.14 -9.94 7.48
N PRO A 431 22.47 -8.82 7.77
CA PRO A 431 22.40 -8.28 9.12
C PRO A 431 21.67 -9.24 10.07
N SER A 432 22.00 -9.22 11.36
CA SER A 432 21.47 -10.17 12.36
C SER A 432 19.96 -10.12 12.56
N TRP A 433 19.31 -9.01 12.18
CA TRP A 433 17.86 -8.85 12.25
C TRP A 433 17.14 -9.49 11.05
N TYR A 434 17.86 -9.84 9.98
CA TYR A 434 17.28 -10.50 8.81
C TYR A 434 17.20 -12.01 9.05
N GLU A 435 15.98 -12.54 8.95
CA GLU A 435 15.75 -13.97 8.99
C GLU A 435 15.70 -14.52 7.56
N GLU A 436 16.75 -15.24 7.14
CA GLU A 436 16.74 -15.92 5.85
C GLU A 436 15.52 -16.86 5.78
N PRO A 437 14.65 -16.69 4.78
CA PRO A 437 13.45 -17.49 4.69
C PRO A 437 13.81 -18.90 4.19
N GLY A 438 14.07 -19.79 5.15
CA GLY A 438 14.54 -21.15 4.93
C GLY A 438 15.37 -21.74 6.08
N GLY A 439 15.19 -21.24 7.31
CA GLY A 439 15.87 -21.74 8.51
C GLY A 439 15.96 -23.27 8.57
N SER A 440 17.07 -23.76 9.13
CA SER A 440 17.60 -25.14 9.08
C SER A 440 16.61 -26.33 9.08
N GLU A 441 15.38 -26.17 9.60
CA GLU A 441 14.31 -27.16 9.57
C GLU A 441 13.82 -27.50 8.14
N GLY A 442 13.80 -26.53 7.22
CA GLY A 442 13.33 -26.72 5.83
C GLY A 442 14.36 -27.38 4.91
N ARG A 443 15.66 -27.15 5.16
CA ARG A 443 16.76 -27.77 4.38
C ARG A 443 16.80 -29.28 4.58
N GLY A 444 16.61 -29.76 5.82
CA GLY A 444 16.62 -31.18 6.14
C GLY A 444 15.45 -31.96 5.52
N THR A 445 14.27 -31.36 5.51
CA THR A 445 13.06 -31.94 4.90
C THR A 445 13.13 -31.91 3.38
N THR A 446 13.54 -30.80 2.77
CA THR A 446 13.73 -30.67 1.32
C THR A 446 14.81 -31.63 0.80
N LEU A 447 15.94 -31.78 1.51
CA LEU A 447 17.00 -32.74 1.15
C LEU A 447 16.51 -34.18 1.24
N ARG A 448 15.74 -34.54 2.27
CA ARG A 448 15.14 -35.88 2.42
C ARG A 448 14.12 -36.16 1.32
N LEU A 449 13.28 -35.20 0.96
CA LEU A 449 12.33 -35.33 -0.15
C LEU A 449 13.07 -35.48 -1.48
N GLY A 450 14.10 -34.67 -1.71
CA GLY A 450 14.95 -34.74 -2.91
C GLY A 450 15.65 -36.08 -3.05
N LEU A 451 16.23 -36.60 -1.96
CA LEU A 451 16.85 -37.94 -1.95
C LEU A 451 15.81 -39.05 -2.16
N ALA A 452 14.60 -38.92 -1.60
CA ALA A 452 13.52 -39.88 -1.81
C ALA A 452 13.05 -39.90 -3.27
N LEU A 453 12.89 -38.73 -3.90
CA LEU A 453 12.53 -38.60 -5.30
C LEU A 453 13.65 -39.12 -6.22
N LEU A 454 14.91 -38.85 -5.90
CA LEU A 454 16.08 -39.38 -6.62
C LEU A 454 16.14 -40.91 -6.53
N ALA A 455 15.92 -41.47 -5.34
CA ALA A 455 15.88 -42.92 -5.13
C ALA A 455 14.69 -43.56 -5.88
N ALA A 456 13.52 -42.92 -5.88
CA ALA A 456 12.35 -43.38 -6.64
C ALA A 456 12.60 -43.33 -8.16
N SER A 457 13.24 -42.27 -8.66
CA SER A 457 13.58 -42.16 -10.08
C SER A 457 14.63 -43.21 -10.48
N ALA A 458 15.69 -43.39 -9.68
CA ALA A 458 16.71 -44.40 -9.90
C ALA A 458 16.13 -45.82 -9.85
N MET A 459 15.21 -46.10 -8.92
CA MET A 459 14.54 -47.39 -8.84
C MET A 459 13.61 -47.63 -10.04
N THR A 460 12.94 -46.60 -10.53
CA THR A 460 12.09 -46.67 -11.73
C THR A 460 12.94 -46.93 -12.96
N ILE A 461 14.06 -46.21 -13.14
CA ILE A 461 15.03 -46.43 -14.21
C ILE A 461 15.63 -47.84 -14.13
N TYR A 462 16.01 -48.31 -12.95
CA TYR A 462 16.55 -49.66 -12.77
C TYR A 462 15.51 -50.75 -13.08
N ARG A 463 14.29 -50.61 -12.55
CA ARG A 463 13.24 -51.64 -12.71
C ARG A 463 12.65 -51.68 -14.12
N TRP A 464 12.53 -50.54 -14.80
CA TRP A 464 11.87 -50.45 -16.10
C TRP A 464 12.84 -50.27 -17.27
N GLY A 465 14.02 -49.68 -17.05
CA GLY A 465 15.09 -49.57 -18.04
C GLY A 465 15.84 -50.88 -18.28
N TYR A 466 16.02 -51.72 -17.24
CA TYR A 466 16.73 -53.00 -17.37
C TYR A 466 15.87 -54.13 -17.97
N ARG A 467 14.57 -53.90 -18.22
CA ARG A 467 13.68 -54.88 -18.89
C ARG A 467 13.74 -54.85 -20.42
N LYS A 468 14.65 -54.06 -20.99
CA LYS A 468 15.01 -54.08 -22.42
C LYS A 468 16.52 -54.14 -22.60
N SER A 469 17.11 -55.29 -22.27
CA SER A 469 18.40 -55.72 -22.82
C SER A 469 18.36 -57.22 -23.02
#